data_AF-A0A7G2JYX6-F1
#
_entry.id   AF-A0A7G2JYX6-F1
#
_cell.length_a   1.000
_cell.length_b   1.000
_cell.length_c   1.000
_cell.angle_alpha   90.00
_cell.angle_beta   90.00
_cell.angle_gamma   90.00
#
_symmetry.space_group_name_H-M   'P 1'
#
loop_
_entity.id
_entity.type
_entity.pdbx_description
1 polymer ?
#
loop_
_entity_poly.entity_id
_entity_poly.type
_entity_poly.pdbx_seq_one_letter_code
_entity_poly.pdbx_strand_id
1 'polypeptide(L)' 'ITRQEIGQMVGCSRETVGRIIKMLEDQNLIHAHGKTIVVYGAR' A
#
# COMPACT_ATOMS: atom_id res chain seq x y z
N ILE A 1 3.52 2.01 -8.44
CA ILE A 1 4.23 2.77 -7.39
C ILE A 1 4.95 1.83 -6.45
N THR A 2 6.17 2.15 -6.01
CA THR A 2 6.90 1.29 -5.07
C THR A 2 6.56 1.61 -3.61
N ARG A 3 6.71 0.63 -2.70
CA ARG A 3 6.55 0.85 -1.25
C ARG A 3 7.52 1.90 -0.70
N GLN A 4 8.66 2.08 -1.37
CA GLN A 4 9.67 3.07 -1.00
C GLN A 4 9.23 4.49 -1.38
N GLU A 5 8.66 4.66 -2.58
CA GLU A 5 8.03 5.93 -2.99
C GLU A 5 6.84 6.29 -2.11
N ILE A 6 5.99 5.32 -1.76
CA ILE A 6 4.89 5.55 -0.79
C ILE A 6 5.46 6.04 0.54
N GLY A 7 6.51 5.39 1.05
CA GLY A 7 7.18 5.77 2.29
C GLY A 7 7.76 7.18 2.24
N GLN A 8 8.37 7.58 1.12
CA GLN A 8 8.88 8.94 0.92
C GLN A 8 7.76 9.98 0.91
N MET A 9 6.61 9.69 0.28
CA MET A 9 5.48 10.61 0.24
C MET A 9 4.82 10.83 1.61
N VAL A 10 4.72 9.78 2.43
CA VAL A 10 4.05 9.85 3.75
C VAL A 10 5.03 10.01 4.92
N GLY A 11 6.33 10.08 4.66
CA GLY A 11 7.37 10.24 5.70
C GLY A 11 7.57 9.02 6.60
N CYS A 12 7.31 7.80 6.10
CA CYS A 12 7.43 6.56 6.87
C CYS A 12 8.41 5.56 6.25
N SER A 13 8.96 4.67 7.08
CA SER A 13 9.80 3.56 6.61
C SER A 13 9.03 2.61 5.70
N ARG A 14 9.74 2.01 4.73
CA ARG A 14 9.19 0.98 3.82
C ARG A 14 8.54 -0.20 4.55
N GLU A 15 9.02 -0.51 5.76
CA GLU A 15 8.51 -1.60 6.61
C GLU A 15 7.13 -1.27 7.19
N THR A 16 6.94 -0.02 7.64
CA THR A 16 5.64 0.48 8.11
C THR A 16 4.63 0.47 6.98
N VAL A 17 5.02 0.97 5.80
CA VAL A 17 4.19 0.92 4.59
C VAL A 17 3.81 -0.51 4.23
N GLY A 18 4.75 -1.46 4.30
CA GLY A 18 4.48 -2.87 4.04
C GLY A 18 3.44 -3.47 5.00
N ARG A 19 3.53 -3.15 6.30
CA ARG A 19 2.53 -3.56 7.30
C ARG A 19 1.16 -2.97 7.04
N ILE A 20 1.08 -1.66 6.78
CA ILE A 20 -0.18 -0.97 6.48
C ILE A 20 -0.84 -1.54 5.21
N ILE A 21 -0.07 -1.75 4.14
CA ILE A 21 -0.59 -2.36 2.90
C ILE A 21 -1.17 -3.75 3.20
N LYS A 22 -0.46 -4.57 4.00
CA LYS A 22 -0.96 -5.90 4.35
C LYS A 22 -2.24 -5.85 5.19
N MET A 23 -2.36 -4.90 6.10
CA MET A 23 -3.59 -4.67 6.87
C MET A 23 -4.75 -4.24 5.96
N LEU A 24 -4.51 -3.33 5.02
CA LEU A 24 -5.54 -2.89 4.07
C LEU A 24 -5.97 -4.00 3.10
N GLU A 25 -5.06 -4.88 2.70
CA GLU A 25 -5.40 -6.09 1.93
C GLU A 25 -6.25 -7.08 2.75
N ASP A 26 -5.91 -7.30 4.04
CA ASP A 26 -6.69 -8.16 4.95
C ASP A 26 -8.13 -7.64 5.13
N GLN A 27 -8.28 -6.32 5.17
CA GLN A 27 -9.58 -5.64 5.21
C GLN A 27 -10.33 -5.63 3.87
N ASN A 28 -9.80 -6.25 2.80
CA ASN A 28 -10.37 -6.22 1.45
C ASN A 28 -10.64 -4.80 0.92
N LEU A 29 -9.79 -3.82 1.28
CA LEU A 29 -9.88 -2.45 0.80
C LEU A 29 -9.03 -2.21 -0.44
N ILE A 30 -7.90 -2.94 -0.54
CA ILE A 30 -6.97 -2.88 -1.67
C ILE A 30 -6.50 -4.29 -2.04
N HIS A 31 -5.88 -4.40 -3.21
CA HIS A 31 -5.10 -5.56 -3.61
C HIS A 31 -3.75 -5.11 -4.19
N ALA A 32 -2.66 -5.66 -3.69
CA ALA A 32 -1.31 -5.24 -4.05
C ALA A 32 -0.51 -6.38 -4.70
N HIS A 33 -0.11 -6.18 -5.95
CA HIS A 33 0.74 -7.12 -6.69
C HIS A 33 1.99 -6.43 -7.25
N GLY A 34 3.14 -6.72 -6.65
CA GLY A 34 4.41 -6.09 -7.03
C GLY A 34 4.39 -4.57 -6.84
N LYS A 35 4.50 -3.82 -7.94
CA LYS A 35 4.41 -2.34 -7.97
C LYS A 35 2.99 -1.83 -8.27
N THR A 36 2.04 -2.73 -8.52
CA THR A 36 0.66 -2.40 -8.86
C THR A 36 -0.20 -2.52 -7.61
N ILE A 37 -1.02 -1.50 -7.34
CA ILE A 37 -1.97 -1.50 -6.23
C ILE A 37 -3.33 -1.13 -6.81
N VAL A 38 -4.32 -1.98 -6.60
CA VAL A 38 -5.72 -1.79 -6.98
C VAL A 38 -6.47 -1.34 -5.73
N VAL A 39 -7.23 -0.25 -5.82
CA VAL A 39 -8.04 0.28 -4.73
C VAL A 39 -9.50 0.02 -5.07
N TYR A 40 -10.22 -0.67 -4.17
CA TYR A 40 -11.63 -0.94 -4.38
C TYR A 40 -12.49 0.28 -4.03
N GLY A 41 -13.60 0.47 -4.76
CA GLY A 41 -14.57 1.54 -4.48
C GLY A 41 -14.10 2.96 -4.86
N ALA A 42 -12.87 3.12 -5.34
CA ALA A 42 -12.41 4.37 -5.95
C ALA A 42 -13.02 4.47 -7.35
N ARG A 43 -14.07 5.29 -7.49
CA ARG A 43 -14.68 5.69 -8.76
C ARG A 43 -14.28 7.12 -9.09
#